data_AF-A0A7C4NAM7-F1
#
_entry.id   AF-A0A7C4NAM7-F1
#
_cell.length_a   1.000
_cell.length_b   1.000
_cell.length_c   1.000
_cell.angle_alpha   90.00
_cell.angle_beta   90.00
_cell.angle_gamma   90.00
#
_symmetry.space_group_name_H-M   'P 1'
#
loop_
_entity.id
_entity.type
_entity.pdbx_description
1 polymer ?
#
loop_
_entity_poly.entity_id
_entity_poly.type
_entity_poly.pdbx_seq_one_letter_code
_entity_poly.pdbx_strand_id
1 'polypeptide(L)'
;MSEGTRKALRAIDEPIDIKVYFSKKLGEAAPSYAKSFERVRTLLEQYRNVARGKLRVAFLDPEPFSDAEDTAVAAGLKGIRLNQEGEMGYFGIVGTNSTDTESSLPFLAVDRERFAALVTDRLAAHPRVRVVREEVRAIPDEPCVIASGPLTADDLAADIARLAGQQHLYFYDAIAPIVEADSIDMTIAFRQSRYDRGGEETAGGDYLNCPFNQAEYEVFVDALINAERIELREFEREDAKFFEGCLPIEIMAKRGKEALAFGPMRPIGLRDPRTGKRPYAVAQLRQDNLAGTLYNIVGFQTNLKWSEQRRVLRLIPGLANAEFVRYGMMHRNTFINAPILLAPTMQFRARADLFFAGQITGVEGYVGNAATGWLAGVNAARLLCGEAPLTLPPTTMIGALCHYITHAEPGEFQPMKANFGILPPLEDAPRSRRDRSKAYSTRALRDLENVCASLVPTR
;
A
#
# COMPACT_ATOMS: atom_id res chain seq x y z
N MET A 1 10.89 16.57 3.73
CA MET A 1 12.33 16.64 3.38
C MET A 1 13.16 16.49 4.64
N SER A 2 13.98 15.44 4.74
CA SER A 2 14.76 15.10 5.95
C SER A 2 15.78 16.19 6.31
N GLU A 3 16.36 16.10 7.51
CA GLU A 3 17.42 17.02 7.93
C GLU A 3 18.72 16.77 7.17
N GLY A 4 19.07 15.51 6.91
CA GLY A 4 20.19 15.15 6.02
C GLY A 4 20.08 15.79 4.63
N THR A 5 18.90 15.74 4.00
CA THR A 5 18.70 16.41 2.69
C THR A 5 18.82 17.93 2.81
N ARG A 6 18.30 18.56 3.88
CA ARG A 6 18.49 20.01 4.09
C ARG A 6 19.97 20.35 4.28
N LYS A 7 20.71 19.54 5.04
CA LYS A 7 22.14 19.73 5.27
C LYS A 7 22.90 19.60 3.95
N ALA A 8 22.64 18.55 3.17
CA ALA A 8 23.22 18.35 1.85
C ALA A 8 22.92 19.53 0.90
N LEU A 9 21.66 19.96 0.80
CA LEU A 9 21.26 21.09 -0.07
C LEU A 9 21.87 22.43 0.38
N ARG A 10 22.07 22.65 1.68
CA ARG A 10 22.73 23.85 2.22
C ARG A 10 24.25 23.80 2.09
N ALA A 11 24.82 22.60 2.08
CA ALA A 11 26.24 22.33 1.88
C ALA A 11 26.62 22.24 0.40
N ILE A 12 25.69 22.53 -0.52
CA ILE A 12 26.04 22.75 -1.92
C ILE A 12 26.94 23.98 -1.95
N ASP A 13 28.19 23.79 -2.34
CA ASP A 13 29.19 24.88 -2.35
C ASP A 13 29.20 25.62 -3.69
N GLU A 14 28.94 24.92 -4.79
CA GLU A 14 28.87 25.43 -6.17
C GLU A 14 27.47 25.27 -6.79
N PRO A 15 27.08 26.08 -7.80
CA PRO A 15 25.82 25.88 -8.50
C PRO A 15 25.73 24.51 -9.19
N ILE A 16 24.59 23.84 -9.00
CA ILE A 16 24.23 22.59 -9.68
C ILE A 16 23.03 22.87 -10.58
N ASP A 17 23.13 22.51 -11.85
CA ASP A 17 22.03 22.53 -12.81
C ASP A 17 21.43 21.13 -12.92
N ILE A 18 20.13 21.03 -12.75
CA ILE A 18 19.35 19.81 -12.96
C ILE A 18 18.42 20.04 -14.14
N LYS A 19 18.58 19.24 -15.19
CA LYS A 19 17.64 19.14 -16.31
C LYS A 19 16.80 17.87 -16.13
N VAL A 20 15.50 18.04 -16.02
CA VAL A 20 14.54 16.93 -15.96
C VAL A 20 13.90 16.82 -17.34
N TYR A 21 14.10 15.68 -17.99
CA TYR A 21 13.52 15.41 -19.30
C TYR A 21 12.28 14.54 -19.09
N PHE A 22 11.12 15.02 -19.51
CA PHE A 22 9.87 14.28 -19.41
C PHE A 22 9.00 14.53 -20.64
N SER A 23 8.80 13.50 -21.46
CA SER A 23 7.94 13.59 -22.63
C SER A 23 6.47 13.64 -22.21
N LYS A 24 5.73 14.69 -22.59
CA LYS A 24 4.29 14.77 -22.28
C LYS A 24 3.51 13.56 -22.81
N LYS A 25 3.84 13.12 -24.02
CA LYS A 25 3.24 11.93 -24.66
C LYS A 25 3.45 10.64 -23.86
N LEU A 26 4.55 10.51 -23.13
CA LEU A 26 4.76 9.38 -22.20
C LEU A 26 3.78 9.44 -21.03
N GLY A 27 3.49 10.64 -20.53
CA GLY A 27 2.48 10.88 -19.49
C GLY A 27 1.06 10.61 -19.96
N GLU A 28 0.75 10.95 -21.22
CA GLU A 28 -0.55 10.67 -21.85
C GLU A 28 -0.74 9.17 -22.08
N ALA A 29 0.26 8.49 -22.64
CA ALA A 29 0.23 7.05 -22.89
C ALA A 29 0.19 6.23 -21.59
N ALA A 30 0.84 6.71 -20.53
CA ALA A 30 0.89 6.04 -19.23
C ALA A 30 0.76 7.06 -18.08
N PRO A 31 -0.47 7.32 -17.57
CA PRO A 31 -0.73 8.30 -16.51
C PRO A 31 0.06 8.09 -15.21
N SER A 32 0.59 6.89 -14.96
CA SER A 32 1.50 6.61 -13.84
C SER A 32 2.83 7.36 -13.94
N TYR A 33 3.34 7.59 -15.16
CA TYR A 33 4.54 8.39 -15.38
C TYR A 33 4.26 9.88 -15.18
N ALA A 34 3.11 10.38 -15.62
CA ALA A 34 2.69 11.76 -15.32
C ALA A 34 2.61 12.02 -13.81
N LYS A 35 2.00 11.09 -13.05
CA LYS A 35 1.96 11.18 -11.57
C LYS A 35 3.35 11.14 -10.94
N SER A 36 4.25 10.31 -11.47
CA SER A 36 5.64 10.22 -10.99
C SER A 36 6.42 11.49 -11.30
N PHE A 37 6.23 12.05 -12.50
CA PHE A 37 6.81 13.32 -12.90
C PHE A 37 6.38 14.46 -11.98
N GLU A 38 5.08 14.60 -11.71
CA GLU A 38 4.58 15.63 -10.80
C GLU A 38 5.18 15.54 -9.39
N ARG A 39 5.43 14.31 -8.90
CA ARG A 39 6.13 14.08 -7.63
C ARG A 39 7.59 14.53 -7.69
N VAL A 40 8.31 14.19 -8.76
CA VAL A 40 9.70 14.61 -8.99
C VAL A 40 9.80 16.12 -9.13
N ARG A 41 8.92 16.75 -9.92
CA ARG A 41 8.80 18.20 -10.10
C ARG A 41 8.61 18.90 -8.76
N THR A 42 7.59 18.48 -8.00
CA THR A 42 7.30 19.04 -6.67
C THR A 42 8.49 18.88 -5.72
N LEU A 43 9.22 17.75 -5.78
CA LEU A 43 10.38 17.50 -4.95
C LEU A 43 11.55 18.43 -5.30
N LEU A 44 11.88 18.57 -6.58
CA LEU A 44 13.00 19.40 -7.04
C LEU A 44 12.73 20.89 -6.83
N GLU A 45 11.48 21.34 -6.99
CA GLU A 45 11.07 22.70 -6.62
C GLU A 45 11.29 22.97 -5.12
N GLN A 46 10.97 22.00 -4.27
CA GLN A 46 11.26 22.09 -2.84
C GLN A 46 12.77 22.14 -2.54
N TYR A 47 13.58 21.41 -3.32
CA TYR A 47 15.04 21.41 -3.15
C TYR A 47 15.65 22.74 -3.56
N ARG A 48 15.21 23.29 -4.70
CA ARG A 48 15.59 24.62 -5.19
C ARG A 48 15.37 25.70 -4.14
N ASN A 49 14.22 25.67 -3.47
CA ASN A 49 13.87 26.63 -2.43
C ASN A 49 14.81 26.57 -1.21
N VAL A 50 15.41 25.41 -0.93
CA VAL A 50 16.33 25.24 0.21
C VAL A 50 17.80 25.46 -0.16
N ALA A 51 18.17 25.18 -1.40
CA ALA A 51 19.53 25.36 -1.91
C ALA A 51 19.94 26.83 -2.13
N ARG A 52 19.09 27.81 -1.77
CA ARG A 52 19.39 29.27 -1.82
C ARG A 52 19.95 29.74 -3.17
N GLY A 53 19.39 29.26 -4.27
CA GLY A 53 19.81 29.62 -5.63
C GLY A 53 20.99 28.82 -6.19
N LYS A 54 21.61 27.92 -5.38
CA LYS A 54 22.68 27.02 -5.84
C LYS A 54 22.17 25.75 -6.52
N LEU A 55 20.86 25.53 -6.57
CA LEU A 55 20.25 24.46 -7.35
C LEU A 55 19.32 25.08 -8.40
N ARG A 56 19.69 24.96 -9.66
CA ARG A 56 18.88 25.40 -10.80
C ARG A 56 18.21 24.17 -11.40
N VAL A 57 16.92 24.27 -11.68
CA VAL A 57 16.12 23.14 -12.20
C VAL A 57 15.38 23.59 -13.44
N ALA A 58 15.57 22.88 -14.54
CA ALA A 58 14.86 23.04 -15.80
C ALA A 58 14.06 21.78 -16.12
N PHE A 59 12.85 21.95 -16.65
CA PHE A 59 12.01 20.86 -17.13
C PHE A 59 11.93 20.96 -18.65
N LEU A 60 12.32 19.90 -19.33
CA LEU A 60 12.41 19.82 -20.78
C LEU A 60 11.46 18.71 -21.26
N ASP A 61 10.72 19.00 -22.33
CA ASP A 61 9.84 18.06 -23.01
C ASP A 61 10.54 17.61 -24.30
N PRO A 62 11.10 16.39 -24.36
CA PRO A 62 11.83 15.91 -25.52
C PRO A 62 10.83 15.44 -26.57
N GLU A 63 10.42 16.37 -27.43
CA GLU A 63 9.59 16.09 -28.60
C GLU A 63 10.45 15.50 -29.72
N PRO A 64 9.89 14.65 -30.60
CA PRO A 64 10.64 14.09 -31.73
C PRO A 64 11.33 15.16 -32.58
N PHE A 65 12.62 14.98 -32.84
CA PHE A 65 13.49 15.89 -33.62
C PHE A 65 13.66 17.29 -32.99
N SER A 66 13.48 17.42 -31.68
CA SER A 66 13.72 18.66 -30.95
C SER A 66 15.13 18.73 -30.34
N ASP A 67 15.63 19.95 -30.11
CA ASP A 67 16.89 20.18 -29.38
C ASP A 67 16.88 19.52 -27.98
N ALA A 68 15.70 19.41 -27.36
CA ALA A 68 15.51 18.75 -26.07
C ALA A 68 15.68 17.22 -26.17
N GLU A 69 15.30 16.61 -27.29
CA GLU A 69 15.58 15.21 -27.58
C GLU A 69 17.06 14.98 -27.86
N ASP A 70 17.68 15.81 -28.70
CA ASP A 70 19.11 15.69 -29.01
C ASP A 70 19.99 15.79 -27.74
N THR A 71 19.66 16.74 -26.86
CA THR A 71 20.36 16.89 -25.56
C THR A 71 20.04 15.78 -24.56
N ALA A 72 18.84 15.19 -24.60
CA ALA A 72 18.51 14.01 -23.79
C ALA A 72 19.33 12.79 -24.22
N VAL A 73 19.42 12.55 -25.53
CA VAL A 73 20.18 11.43 -26.11
C VAL A 73 21.68 11.62 -25.86
N ALA A 74 22.22 12.82 -26.08
CA ALA A 74 23.62 13.13 -25.82
C ALA A 74 24.02 12.92 -24.35
N ALA A 75 23.12 13.21 -23.41
CA ALA A 75 23.32 12.98 -21.97
C ALA A 75 23.08 11.50 -21.53
N GLY A 76 22.86 10.60 -22.50
CA GLY A 76 22.72 9.16 -22.26
C GLY A 76 21.36 8.75 -21.68
N LEU A 77 20.31 9.56 -21.83
CA LEU A 77 18.96 9.18 -21.41
C LEU A 77 18.40 8.08 -22.30
N LYS A 78 17.62 7.17 -21.70
CA LYS A 78 16.98 6.06 -22.41
C LYS A 78 15.51 6.38 -22.69
N GLY A 79 15.15 6.51 -23.96
CA GLY A 79 13.75 6.61 -24.36
C GLY A 79 13.03 5.25 -24.34
N ILE A 80 11.72 5.27 -24.17
CA ILE A 80 10.82 4.12 -24.29
C ILE A 80 9.94 4.32 -25.51
N ARG A 81 9.79 3.27 -26.33
CA ARG A 81 8.87 3.33 -27.48
C ARG A 81 7.41 3.49 -27.03
N LEU A 82 6.75 4.52 -27.55
CA LEU A 82 5.35 4.86 -27.28
C LEU A 82 4.39 4.23 -28.28
N ASN A 83 4.84 3.98 -29.52
CA ASN A 83 4.01 3.46 -30.60
C ASN A 83 4.81 2.57 -31.57
N GLN A 84 4.12 1.97 -32.54
CA GLN A 84 4.71 1.10 -33.57
C GLN A 84 5.54 1.89 -34.59
N GLU A 85 5.31 3.21 -34.71
CA GLU A 85 6.04 4.12 -35.60
C GLU A 85 7.43 4.49 -35.05
N GLY A 86 7.75 4.06 -33.82
CA GLY A 86 9.07 4.22 -33.21
C GLY A 86 9.25 5.50 -32.41
N GLU A 87 8.17 6.22 -32.10
CA GLU A 87 8.22 7.42 -31.27
C GLU A 87 8.73 7.09 -29.86
N MET A 88 9.65 7.90 -29.34
CA MET A 88 10.30 7.68 -28.06
C MET A 88 9.78 8.65 -26.98
N GLY A 89 9.55 8.14 -25.78
CA GLY A 89 9.19 8.90 -24.60
C GLY A 89 10.29 8.82 -23.55
N TYR A 90 10.68 9.96 -22.99
CA TYR A 90 11.78 10.07 -22.03
C TYR A 90 11.26 10.44 -20.64
N PHE A 91 11.88 9.88 -19.61
CA PHE A 91 11.67 10.34 -18.23
C PHE A 91 12.98 10.20 -17.45
N GLY A 92 13.85 11.20 -17.50
CA GLY A 92 15.20 11.14 -16.93
C GLY A 92 15.63 12.44 -16.28
N ILE A 93 16.76 12.40 -15.57
CA ILE A 93 17.37 13.58 -14.94
C ILE A 93 18.84 13.64 -15.32
N VAL A 94 19.34 14.82 -15.65
CA VAL A 94 20.76 15.10 -15.86
C VAL A 94 21.15 16.21 -14.90
N GLY A 95 22.21 16.01 -14.13
CA GLY A 95 22.78 16.97 -13.21
C GLY A 95 24.18 17.37 -13.67
N THR A 96 24.48 18.66 -13.70
CA THR A 96 25.81 19.21 -14.00
C THR A 96 26.23 20.19 -12.90
N ASN A 97 27.52 20.24 -12.56
CA ASN A 97 28.08 21.23 -11.64
C ASN A 97 28.92 22.29 -12.37
N SER A 98 29.61 23.17 -11.63
CA SER A 98 30.37 24.28 -12.21
C SER A 98 31.72 23.88 -12.82
N THR A 99 32.10 22.60 -12.68
CA THR A 99 33.32 22.00 -13.23
C THR A 99 33.02 21.01 -14.37
N ASP A 100 31.84 21.11 -14.99
CA ASP A 100 31.35 20.27 -16.09
C ASP A 100 31.28 18.76 -15.74
N THR A 101 31.22 18.41 -14.46
CA THR A 101 30.94 17.03 -14.04
C THR A 101 29.46 16.75 -14.26
N GLU A 102 29.16 15.84 -15.19
CA GLU A 102 27.80 15.40 -15.51
C GLU A 102 27.47 14.06 -14.85
N SER A 103 26.25 13.96 -14.31
CA SER A 103 25.68 12.72 -13.80
C SER A 103 24.24 12.59 -14.27
N SER A 104 23.87 11.44 -14.82
CA SER A 104 22.52 11.20 -15.33
C SER A 104 21.82 10.03 -14.62
N LEU A 105 20.50 10.17 -14.48
CA LEU A 105 19.53 9.13 -14.18
C LEU A 105 18.80 8.83 -15.49
N PRO A 106 19.24 7.79 -16.25
CA PRO A 106 18.82 7.57 -17.63
C PRO A 106 17.32 7.33 -17.81
N PHE A 107 16.66 6.79 -16.78
CA PHE A 107 15.22 6.62 -16.73
C PHE A 107 14.71 6.55 -15.27
N LEU A 108 13.63 7.24 -14.95
CA LEU A 108 12.98 7.29 -13.63
C LEU A 108 11.89 6.21 -13.48
N ALA A 109 12.25 4.97 -13.83
CA ALA A 109 11.50 3.76 -13.49
C ALA A 109 12.47 2.56 -13.44
N VAL A 110 12.13 1.56 -12.63
CA VAL A 110 12.92 0.33 -12.57
C VAL A 110 12.63 -0.49 -13.83
N ASP A 111 13.65 -0.65 -14.67
CA ASP A 111 13.66 -1.67 -15.71
C ASP A 111 13.52 -3.05 -15.03
N ARG A 112 12.34 -3.66 -15.21
CA ARG A 112 11.94 -4.86 -14.47
C ARG A 112 12.80 -6.07 -14.83
N GLU A 113 13.14 -6.22 -16.10
CA GLU A 113 13.95 -7.33 -16.60
C GLU A 113 15.38 -7.18 -16.10
N ARG A 114 15.94 -5.98 -16.21
CA ARG A 114 17.30 -5.71 -15.72
C ARG A 114 17.41 -5.85 -14.20
N PHE A 115 16.42 -5.38 -13.44
CA PHE A 115 16.41 -5.55 -11.99
C PHE A 115 16.33 -7.03 -11.60
N ALA A 116 15.44 -7.80 -12.23
CA ALA A 116 15.30 -9.23 -11.97
C ALA A 116 16.58 -10.01 -12.32
N ALA A 117 17.22 -9.67 -13.45
CA ALA A 117 18.50 -10.25 -13.85
C ALA A 117 19.59 -9.96 -12.82
N LEU A 118 19.75 -8.71 -12.38
CA LEU A 118 20.75 -8.32 -11.38
C LEU A 118 20.60 -9.07 -10.05
N VAL A 119 19.37 -9.24 -9.56
CA VAL A 119 19.09 -10.01 -8.34
C VAL A 119 19.42 -11.49 -8.56
N THR A 120 19.00 -12.05 -9.70
CA THR A 120 19.24 -13.46 -10.04
C THR A 120 20.73 -13.76 -10.14
N ASP A 121 21.49 -12.95 -10.87
CA ASP A 121 22.92 -13.12 -11.08
C ASP A 121 23.68 -13.02 -9.75
N ARG A 122 23.31 -12.05 -8.91
CA ARG A 122 23.97 -11.87 -7.60
C ARG A 122 23.70 -13.02 -6.64
N LEU A 123 22.50 -13.62 -6.67
CA LEU A 123 22.19 -14.80 -5.88
C LEU A 123 22.87 -16.06 -6.44
N ALA A 124 22.84 -16.25 -7.76
CA ALA A 124 23.45 -17.40 -8.42
C ALA A 124 24.98 -17.44 -8.27
N ALA A 125 25.64 -16.28 -8.23
CA ALA A 125 27.09 -16.17 -8.06
C ALA A 125 27.55 -16.24 -6.60
N HIS A 126 26.64 -16.23 -5.61
CA HIS A 126 27.03 -16.15 -4.20
C HIS A 126 27.47 -17.53 -3.67
N PRO A 127 28.69 -17.68 -3.10
CA PRO A 127 29.27 -18.99 -2.78
C PRO A 127 28.53 -19.78 -1.68
N ARG A 128 27.71 -19.09 -0.87
CA ARG A 128 26.87 -19.71 0.18
C ARG A 128 25.41 -19.87 -0.21
N VAL A 129 25.05 -19.60 -1.47
CA VAL A 129 23.68 -19.73 -1.97
C VAL A 129 23.68 -20.79 -3.07
N ARG A 130 22.79 -21.79 -2.93
CA ARG A 130 22.50 -22.77 -3.97
C ARG A 130 21.07 -22.58 -4.44
N VAL A 131 20.91 -22.28 -5.72
CA VAL A 131 19.57 -22.12 -6.33
C VAL A 131 19.11 -23.47 -6.86
N VAL A 132 17.98 -23.97 -6.35
CA VAL A 132 17.32 -25.18 -6.85
C VAL A 132 16.05 -24.76 -7.57
N ARG A 133 15.86 -25.25 -8.80
CA ARG A 133 14.71 -24.90 -9.66
C ARG A 133 13.69 -26.04 -9.62
N GLU A 134 12.94 -26.10 -8.53
CA GLU A 134 11.91 -27.10 -8.30
C GLU A 134 10.69 -26.48 -7.61
N GLU A 135 9.54 -27.13 -7.77
CA GLU A 135 8.34 -26.79 -7.02
C GLU A 135 8.40 -27.48 -5.65
N VAL A 136 8.39 -26.68 -4.58
CA VAL A 136 8.28 -27.20 -3.21
C VAL A 136 6.81 -27.49 -2.92
N ARG A 137 6.49 -28.74 -2.58
CA ARG A 137 5.11 -29.24 -2.40
C ARG A 137 4.68 -29.41 -0.95
N ALA A 138 5.63 -29.43 -0.02
CA ALA A 138 5.39 -29.57 1.40
C ALA A 138 6.37 -28.69 2.19
N ILE A 139 6.02 -28.32 3.41
CA ILE A 139 6.88 -27.54 4.30
C ILE A 139 8.08 -28.43 4.70
N PRO A 140 9.33 -27.98 4.48
CA PRO A 140 10.51 -28.74 4.88
C PRO A 140 10.57 -28.98 6.39
N ASP A 141 11.07 -30.15 6.81
CA ASP A 141 11.31 -30.47 8.22
C ASP A 141 12.53 -29.72 8.80
N GLU A 142 13.41 -29.23 7.93
CA GLU A 142 14.55 -28.39 8.30
C GLU A 142 14.14 -26.93 8.55
N PRO A 143 14.98 -26.14 9.27
CA PRO A 143 14.77 -24.71 9.44
C PRO A 143 14.62 -24.00 8.09
N CYS A 144 13.50 -23.28 7.91
CA CYS A 144 13.16 -22.72 6.60
C CYS A 144 12.36 -21.41 6.69
N VAL A 145 12.42 -20.65 5.59
CA VAL A 145 11.64 -19.42 5.36
C VAL A 145 10.71 -19.65 4.18
N ILE A 146 9.40 -19.58 4.41
CA ILE A 146 8.38 -19.66 3.36
C ILE A 146 8.10 -18.24 2.81
N ALA A 147 8.41 -18.03 1.54
CA ALA A 147 8.26 -16.74 0.84
C ALA A 147 7.65 -16.89 -0.56
N SER A 148 6.66 -17.77 -0.70
CA SER A 148 6.02 -18.15 -1.99
C SER A 148 5.13 -17.07 -2.60
N GLY A 149 4.81 -16.00 -1.86
CA GLY A 149 4.03 -14.88 -2.35
C GLY A 149 2.54 -15.19 -2.56
N PRO A 150 1.83 -14.35 -3.34
CA PRO A 150 0.36 -14.43 -3.46
C PRO A 150 -0.17 -15.65 -4.19
N LEU A 151 0.66 -16.26 -5.04
CA LEU A 151 0.29 -17.37 -5.93
C LEU A 151 1.02 -18.64 -5.47
N THR A 152 0.87 -18.96 -4.19
CA THR A 152 1.44 -20.19 -3.62
C THR A 152 0.82 -21.40 -4.32
N ALA A 153 1.67 -22.35 -4.75
CA ALA A 153 1.23 -23.58 -5.40
C ALA A 153 0.27 -24.39 -4.52
N ASP A 154 -0.67 -25.09 -5.14
CA ASP A 154 -1.81 -25.70 -4.43
C ASP A 154 -1.36 -26.77 -3.40
N ASP A 155 -0.36 -27.59 -3.73
CA ASP A 155 0.18 -28.62 -2.82
C ASP A 155 0.77 -27.98 -1.55
N LEU A 156 1.62 -26.96 -1.71
CA LEU A 156 2.22 -26.23 -0.59
C LEU A 156 1.18 -25.45 0.20
N ALA A 157 0.20 -24.84 -0.47
CA ALA A 157 -0.90 -24.14 0.20
C ALA A 157 -1.73 -25.10 1.06
N ALA A 158 -2.01 -26.31 0.57
CA ALA A 158 -2.71 -27.34 1.34
C ALA A 158 -1.92 -27.81 2.56
N ASP A 159 -0.59 -27.92 2.44
CA ASP A 159 0.28 -28.28 3.56
C ASP A 159 0.37 -27.17 4.60
N ILE A 160 0.50 -25.91 4.17
CA ILE A 160 0.41 -24.73 5.04
C ILE A 160 -0.95 -24.67 5.74
N ALA A 161 -2.06 -24.94 5.03
CA ALA A 161 -3.39 -24.97 5.63
C ALA A 161 -3.50 -26.06 6.71
N ARG A 162 -2.87 -27.22 6.51
CA ARG A 162 -2.85 -28.31 7.50
C ARG A 162 -2.07 -27.92 8.75
N LEU A 163 -0.92 -27.26 8.58
CA LEU A 163 -0.10 -26.77 9.69
C LEU A 163 -0.77 -25.61 10.43
N ALA A 164 -1.33 -24.65 9.70
CA ALA A 164 -1.93 -23.43 10.23
C ALA A 164 -3.33 -23.66 10.82
N GLY A 165 -4.03 -24.72 10.41
CA GLY A 165 -5.48 -24.87 10.55
C GLY A 165 -6.19 -24.21 9.37
N GLN A 166 -7.09 -24.94 8.70
CA GLN A 166 -7.69 -24.54 7.41
C GLN A 166 -8.36 -23.17 7.44
N GLN A 167 -8.95 -22.79 8.58
CA GLN A 167 -9.60 -21.50 8.81
C GLN A 167 -8.64 -20.31 8.91
N HIS A 168 -7.33 -20.56 8.97
CA HIS A 168 -6.29 -19.53 9.13
C HIS A 168 -5.49 -19.30 7.84
N LEU A 169 -5.91 -19.87 6.71
CA LEU A 169 -5.39 -19.58 5.38
C LEU A 169 -6.46 -18.88 4.53
N TYR A 170 -6.15 -17.68 4.07
CA TYR A 170 -6.99 -16.89 3.18
C TYR A 170 -6.48 -17.03 1.75
N PHE A 171 -7.38 -17.23 0.80
CA PHE A 171 -7.03 -17.40 -0.63
C PHE A 171 -7.37 -16.18 -1.48
N TYR A 172 -8.17 -15.25 -0.95
CA TYR A 172 -8.60 -14.07 -1.65
C TYR A 172 -8.54 -12.88 -0.70
N ASP A 173 -8.10 -11.75 -1.23
CA ASP A 173 -8.21 -10.47 -0.56
C ASP A 173 -9.44 -9.74 -1.12
N ALA A 174 -10.23 -9.14 -0.22
CA ALA A 174 -11.45 -8.42 -0.52
C ALA A 174 -11.29 -7.00 0.00
N ILE A 175 -10.79 -6.13 -0.86
CA ILE A 175 -10.43 -4.77 -0.47
C ILE A 175 -11.66 -3.87 -0.61
N ALA A 176 -11.99 -3.15 0.47
CA ALA A 176 -12.97 -2.07 0.43
C ALA A 176 -12.34 -0.74 -0.03
N PRO A 177 -13.10 0.14 -0.69
CA PRO A 177 -12.66 1.48 -1.07
C PRO A 177 -12.26 2.35 0.14
N ILE A 178 -11.26 3.22 -0.05
CA ILE A 178 -10.82 4.21 0.94
C ILE A 178 -10.97 5.61 0.36
N VAL A 179 -11.53 6.53 1.16
CA VAL A 179 -11.72 7.94 0.84
C VAL A 179 -10.90 8.86 1.73
N GLU A 180 -10.52 10.04 1.22
CA GLU A 180 -9.88 11.08 2.03
C GLU A 180 -10.90 11.77 2.94
N ALA A 181 -10.55 11.95 4.22
CA ALA A 181 -11.42 12.56 5.22
C ALA A 181 -11.94 13.94 4.80
N ASP A 182 -11.07 14.78 4.23
CA ASP A 182 -11.39 16.16 3.84
C ASP A 182 -12.34 16.23 2.62
N SER A 183 -12.55 15.11 1.93
CA SER A 183 -13.48 15.01 0.79
C SER A 183 -14.89 14.52 1.20
N ILE A 184 -15.08 14.18 2.47
CA ILE A 184 -16.37 13.76 3.02
C ILE A 184 -17.16 15.00 3.43
N ASP A 185 -18.38 15.14 2.92
CA ASP A 185 -19.27 16.22 3.31
C ASP A 185 -19.90 15.93 4.68
N MET A 186 -19.28 16.54 5.70
CA MET A 186 -19.70 16.47 7.10
C MET A 186 -20.97 17.28 7.40
N THR A 187 -21.52 18.03 6.44
CA THR A 187 -22.87 18.61 6.60
C THR A 187 -23.97 17.57 6.41
N ILE A 188 -23.63 16.42 5.80
CA ILE A 188 -24.51 15.27 5.59
C ILE A 188 -24.11 14.10 6.50
N ALA A 189 -22.83 13.75 6.51
CA ALA A 189 -22.31 12.66 7.33
C ALA A 189 -22.24 13.05 8.81
N PHE A 190 -22.41 12.08 9.72
CA PHE A 190 -22.34 12.32 11.16
C PHE A 190 -21.57 11.22 11.90
N ARG A 191 -20.95 11.59 13.02
CA ARG A 191 -20.16 10.67 13.84
C ARG A 191 -21.03 10.04 14.93
N GLN A 192 -21.12 8.71 14.97
CA GLN A 192 -21.88 7.97 15.98
C GLN A 192 -21.51 6.47 15.97
N SER A 193 -21.49 5.84 17.14
CA SER A 193 -21.40 4.38 17.30
C SER A 193 -22.80 3.77 17.54
N ARG A 194 -23.01 2.51 17.16
CA ARG A 194 -24.35 1.87 17.18
C ARG A 194 -24.90 1.60 18.59
N TYR A 195 -24.02 1.50 19.59
CA TYR A 195 -24.36 1.05 20.95
C TYR A 195 -23.77 1.97 22.01
N ASP A 196 -23.94 3.29 21.85
CA ASP A 196 -23.63 4.22 22.95
C ASP A 196 -24.62 3.92 24.09
N ARG A 197 -24.14 3.16 25.08
CA ARG A 197 -24.82 3.04 26.38
C ARG A 197 -24.78 4.44 26.98
N GLY A 198 -25.96 5.03 27.13
CA GLY A 198 -26.10 6.43 27.53
C GLY A 198 -25.30 6.76 28.79
N GLY A 199 -24.75 7.98 28.82
CA GLY A 199 -24.36 8.61 30.07
C GLY A 199 -23.09 9.44 30.07
N GLU A 200 -22.21 9.34 29.06
CA GLU A 200 -20.99 10.16 29.02
C GLU A 200 -20.81 10.80 27.65
N GLU A 201 -20.76 12.13 27.64
CA GLU A 201 -20.28 12.96 26.52
C GLU A 201 -18.78 12.70 26.27
N THR A 202 -18.43 11.47 25.92
CA THR A 202 -17.16 11.22 25.24
C THR A 202 -17.33 11.72 23.82
N ALA A 203 -16.61 12.80 23.50
CA ALA A 203 -16.65 13.44 22.21
C ALA A 203 -16.19 12.48 21.09
N GLY A 204 -17.18 11.86 20.43
CA GLY A 204 -17.09 11.34 19.06
C GLY A 204 -16.91 9.83 18.93
N GLY A 205 -17.97 9.12 18.53
CA GLY A 205 -17.92 7.69 18.18
C GLY A 205 -16.93 7.33 17.06
N ASP A 206 -16.67 6.02 16.91
CA ASP A 206 -15.58 5.47 16.07
C ASP A 206 -15.87 5.49 14.56
N TYR A 207 -17.11 5.75 14.18
CA TYR A 207 -17.59 5.67 12.80
C TYR A 207 -18.17 6.98 12.31
N LEU A 208 -17.87 7.32 11.06
CA LEU A 208 -18.66 8.28 10.28
C LEU A 208 -19.80 7.53 9.59
N ASN A 209 -20.98 8.12 9.58
CA ASN A 209 -22.20 7.52 9.07
C ASN A 209 -22.76 8.41 7.97
N CYS A 210 -22.89 7.84 6.77
CA CYS A 210 -23.51 8.46 5.60
C CYS A 210 -24.96 7.94 5.47
N PRO A 211 -25.97 8.70 5.93
CA PRO A 211 -27.36 8.24 5.97
C PRO A 211 -28.02 8.28 4.59
N PHE A 212 -28.81 7.26 4.28
CA PHE A 212 -29.68 7.21 3.11
C PHE A 212 -31.14 7.38 3.51
N ASN A 213 -31.88 8.15 2.71
CA ASN A 213 -33.32 7.96 2.61
C ASN A 213 -33.66 6.76 1.68
N GLN A 214 -34.92 6.36 1.63
CA GLN A 214 -35.34 5.19 0.86
C GLN A 214 -35.07 5.36 -0.65
N ALA A 215 -35.38 6.52 -1.23
CA ALA A 215 -35.20 6.77 -2.66
C ALA A 215 -33.71 6.77 -3.06
N GLU A 216 -32.85 7.39 -2.24
CA GLU A 216 -31.40 7.38 -2.44
C GLU A 216 -30.83 5.96 -2.37
N TYR A 217 -31.32 5.15 -1.42
CA TYR A 217 -30.91 3.76 -1.28
C TYR A 217 -31.30 2.92 -2.50
N GLU A 218 -32.54 3.07 -2.99
CA GLU A 218 -33.02 2.35 -4.17
C GLU A 218 -32.18 2.70 -5.41
N VAL A 219 -31.89 3.99 -5.63
CA VAL A 219 -31.00 4.44 -6.72
C VAL A 219 -29.60 3.84 -6.57
N PHE A 220 -29.05 3.82 -5.36
CA PHE A 220 -27.72 3.25 -5.10
C PHE A 220 -27.67 1.73 -5.36
N VAL A 221 -28.67 0.99 -4.89
CA VAL A 221 -28.78 -0.47 -5.11
C VAL A 221 -28.94 -0.79 -6.59
N ASP A 222 -29.80 -0.07 -7.31
CA ASP A 222 -29.99 -0.27 -8.74
C ASP A 222 -28.69 0.04 -9.51
N ALA A 223 -27.96 1.09 -9.12
CA ALA A 223 -26.68 1.42 -9.71
C ALA A 223 -25.61 0.34 -9.46
N LEU A 224 -25.58 -0.26 -8.27
CA LEU A 224 -24.69 -1.38 -7.92
C LEU A 224 -24.99 -2.65 -8.72
N ILE A 225 -26.26 -3.05 -8.81
CA ILE A 225 -26.67 -4.30 -9.47
C ILE A 225 -26.31 -4.28 -10.97
N ASN A 226 -26.45 -3.11 -11.59
CA ASN A 226 -26.24 -2.89 -13.01
C ASN A 226 -24.82 -2.45 -13.36
N ALA A 227 -23.94 -2.24 -12.37
CA ALA A 227 -22.58 -1.80 -12.61
C ALA A 227 -21.71 -2.89 -13.23
N GLU A 228 -20.79 -2.48 -14.10
CA GLU A 228 -19.86 -3.39 -14.75
C GLU A 228 -18.82 -3.95 -13.78
N ARG A 229 -18.62 -5.27 -13.83
CA ARG A 229 -17.64 -5.99 -13.03
C ARG A 229 -16.38 -6.27 -13.84
N ILE A 230 -15.28 -6.47 -13.13
CA ILE A 230 -14.07 -7.06 -13.70
C ILE A 230 -14.39 -8.53 -14.00
N GLU A 231 -14.07 -9.00 -15.21
CA GLU A 231 -14.25 -10.42 -15.56
C GLU A 231 -13.31 -11.28 -14.71
N LEU A 232 -13.89 -12.24 -14.00
CA LEU A 232 -13.17 -13.27 -13.28
C LEU A 232 -12.66 -14.31 -14.28
N ARG A 233 -11.40 -14.76 -14.13
CA ARG A 233 -10.80 -15.82 -14.95
C ARG A 233 -11.51 -17.15 -14.71
N GLU A 234 -11.41 -18.10 -15.65
CA GLU A 234 -12.16 -19.38 -15.60
C GLU A 234 -12.02 -20.13 -14.28
N PHE A 235 -10.80 -20.26 -13.75
CA PHE A 235 -10.55 -20.94 -12.48
C PHE A 235 -11.12 -20.20 -11.25
N GLU A 236 -11.42 -18.90 -11.35
CA GLU A 236 -12.03 -18.11 -10.27
C GLU A 236 -13.57 -18.27 -10.23
N ARG A 237 -14.17 -18.83 -11.29
CA ARG A 237 -15.62 -19.11 -11.38
C ARG A 237 -16.02 -20.44 -10.75
N GLU A 238 -15.08 -21.39 -10.62
CA GLU A 238 -15.37 -22.75 -10.17
C GLU A 238 -15.52 -22.87 -8.65
N ASP A 239 -15.03 -21.89 -7.87
CA ASP A 239 -15.09 -21.92 -6.39
C ASP A 239 -16.32 -21.17 -5.83
N ALA A 240 -17.51 -21.63 -6.20
CA ALA A 240 -18.79 -20.98 -5.88
C ALA A 240 -19.16 -21.00 -4.38
N LYS A 241 -18.51 -21.86 -3.56
CA LYS A 241 -18.80 -22.01 -2.12
C LYS A 241 -18.09 -20.97 -1.24
N PHE A 242 -17.12 -20.24 -1.79
CA PHE A 242 -16.22 -19.38 -1.03
C PHE A 242 -16.77 -17.95 -0.79
N PHE A 243 -17.81 -17.55 -1.52
CA PHE A 243 -18.37 -16.20 -1.45
C PHE A 243 -19.17 -15.90 -0.18
N GLU A 244 -19.50 -16.88 0.67
CA GLU A 244 -20.42 -16.67 1.79
C GLU A 244 -19.83 -15.88 2.98
N GLY A 245 -18.51 -15.92 3.18
CA GLY A 245 -17.85 -15.25 4.30
C GLY A 245 -17.60 -13.75 4.09
N CYS A 246 -17.43 -13.29 2.84
CA CYS A 246 -17.13 -11.90 2.50
C CYS A 246 -17.65 -11.55 1.09
N LEU A 247 -18.98 -11.56 0.91
CA LEU A 247 -19.61 -11.26 -0.38
C LEU A 247 -19.24 -9.83 -0.87
N PRO A 248 -19.01 -9.64 -2.18
CA PRO A 248 -19.00 -8.32 -2.80
C PRO A 248 -20.35 -7.62 -2.66
N ILE A 249 -20.34 -6.31 -2.46
CA ILE A 249 -21.55 -5.53 -2.22
C ILE A 249 -22.55 -5.61 -3.37
N GLU A 250 -22.09 -5.65 -4.62
CA GLU A 250 -22.95 -5.81 -5.79
C GLU A 250 -23.60 -7.20 -5.88
N ILE A 251 -22.99 -8.24 -5.29
CA ILE A 251 -23.58 -9.58 -5.22
C ILE A 251 -24.60 -9.65 -4.08
N MET A 252 -24.31 -9.02 -2.93
CA MET A 252 -25.29 -8.90 -1.85
C MET A 252 -26.54 -8.16 -2.31
N ALA A 253 -26.37 -7.05 -3.04
CA ALA A 253 -27.47 -6.26 -3.61
C ALA A 253 -28.38 -7.12 -4.51
N LYS A 254 -27.82 -8.04 -5.30
CA LYS A 254 -28.58 -8.96 -6.18
C LYS A 254 -29.44 -9.97 -5.43
N ARG A 255 -29.15 -10.25 -4.15
CA ARG A 255 -29.92 -11.21 -3.34
C ARG A 255 -31.27 -10.64 -2.89
N GLY A 256 -31.48 -9.33 -2.99
CA GLY A 256 -32.74 -8.69 -2.71
C GLY A 256 -32.57 -7.19 -2.47
N LYS A 257 -33.61 -6.41 -2.77
CA LYS A 257 -33.56 -4.94 -2.66
C LYS A 257 -33.15 -4.46 -1.26
N GLU A 258 -33.62 -5.12 -0.21
CA GLU A 258 -33.31 -4.74 1.18
C GLU A 258 -32.09 -5.45 1.76
N ALA A 259 -31.41 -6.32 0.99
CA ALA A 259 -30.32 -7.16 1.51
C ALA A 259 -29.19 -6.33 2.15
N LEU A 260 -28.83 -5.19 1.55
CA LEU A 260 -27.81 -4.32 2.12
C LEU A 260 -28.30 -3.63 3.40
N ALA A 261 -29.56 -3.18 3.45
CA ALA A 261 -30.17 -2.57 4.64
C ALA A 261 -30.34 -3.54 5.82
N PHE A 262 -30.36 -4.86 5.57
CA PHE A 262 -30.28 -5.88 6.63
C PHE A 262 -28.84 -6.32 6.94
N GLY A 263 -27.90 -6.10 6.02
CA GLY A 263 -26.48 -6.47 6.14
C GLY A 263 -25.57 -5.27 6.43
N PRO A 264 -24.60 -4.96 5.53
CA PRO A 264 -23.56 -3.97 5.81
C PRO A 264 -24.08 -2.53 5.96
N MET A 265 -25.26 -2.22 5.41
CA MET A 265 -25.85 -0.88 5.47
C MET A 265 -26.95 -0.74 6.54
N ARG A 266 -27.00 -1.66 7.50
CA ARG A 266 -28.03 -1.69 8.53
C ARG A 266 -28.05 -0.40 9.35
N PRO A 267 -29.20 0.27 9.61
CA PRO A 267 -29.22 1.55 10.32
C PRO A 267 -29.48 1.43 11.84
N ILE A 268 -29.54 0.21 12.39
CA ILE A 268 -29.88 -0.01 13.80
C ILE A 268 -28.87 0.66 14.74
N GLY A 269 -29.39 1.37 15.75
CA GLY A 269 -28.59 2.11 16.74
C GLY A 269 -28.25 3.54 16.35
N LEU A 270 -28.57 3.97 15.12
CA LEU A 270 -28.18 5.27 14.59
C LEU A 270 -29.37 6.22 14.43
N ARG A 271 -29.11 7.52 14.60
CA ARG A 271 -30.12 8.57 14.44
C ARG A 271 -29.50 9.74 13.67
N ASP A 272 -30.03 10.06 12.49
CA ASP A 272 -29.55 11.17 11.68
C ASP A 272 -29.86 12.50 12.39
N PRO A 273 -28.84 13.30 12.77
CA PRO A 273 -29.05 14.56 13.48
C PRO A 273 -29.88 15.58 12.70
N ARG A 274 -29.86 15.53 11.36
CA ARG A 274 -30.57 16.50 10.50
C ARG A 274 -32.07 16.27 10.49
N THR A 275 -32.48 15.00 10.58
CA THR A 275 -33.90 14.61 10.53
C THR A 275 -34.46 14.22 11.90
N GLY A 276 -33.58 13.94 12.87
CA GLY A 276 -33.95 13.38 14.16
C GLY A 276 -34.56 11.98 14.07
N LYS A 277 -34.41 11.27 12.94
CA LYS A 277 -35.00 9.95 12.69
C LYS A 277 -33.92 8.92 12.38
N ARG A 278 -34.26 7.64 12.48
CA ARG A 278 -33.40 6.55 11.98
C ARG A 278 -33.38 6.62 10.45
N PRO A 279 -32.21 6.62 9.80
CA PRO A 279 -32.14 6.56 8.34
C PRO A 279 -32.64 5.22 7.81
N TYR A 280 -32.99 5.15 6.53
CA TYR A 280 -33.43 3.90 5.90
C TYR A 280 -32.27 2.90 5.80
N ALA A 281 -31.09 3.38 5.42
CA ALA A 281 -29.84 2.64 5.40
C ALA A 281 -28.67 3.58 5.71
N VAL A 282 -27.46 3.04 5.93
CA VAL A 282 -26.26 3.84 6.22
C VAL A 282 -25.04 3.23 5.57
N ALA A 283 -24.16 4.02 4.96
CA ALA A 283 -22.79 3.59 4.70
C ALA A 283 -21.92 4.02 5.89
N GLN A 284 -21.27 3.07 6.57
CA GLN A 284 -20.37 3.37 7.68
C GLN A 284 -18.94 3.47 7.19
N LEU A 285 -18.23 4.47 7.70
CA LEU A 285 -16.85 4.75 7.37
C LEU A 285 -16.01 4.62 8.64
N ARG A 286 -15.07 3.68 8.64
CA ARG A 286 -14.13 3.47 9.75
C ARG A 286 -12.84 4.20 9.48
N GLN A 287 -12.30 4.84 10.51
CA GLN A 287 -10.98 5.43 10.45
C GLN A 287 -9.94 4.36 10.10
N ASP A 288 -9.28 4.52 8.95
CA ASP A 288 -8.33 3.54 8.40
C ASP A 288 -6.91 3.76 8.92
N ASN A 289 -6.60 4.99 9.34
CA ASN A 289 -5.30 5.33 9.90
C ASN A 289 -5.42 6.06 11.23
N LEU A 290 -4.42 5.91 12.12
CA LEU A 290 -4.40 6.59 13.42
C LEU A 290 -4.55 8.12 13.33
N ALA A 291 -4.18 8.72 12.20
CA ALA A 291 -4.27 10.16 11.96
C ALA A 291 -5.69 10.66 11.60
N GLY A 292 -6.66 9.78 11.35
CA GLY A 292 -8.03 10.16 11.01
C GLY A 292 -8.18 10.82 9.64
N THR A 293 -7.22 10.66 8.74
CA THR A 293 -7.23 11.33 7.42
C THR A 293 -7.75 10.44 6.30
N LEU A 294 -7.86 9.13 6.55
CA LEU A 294 -8.34 8.15 5.59
C LEU A 294 -9.46 7.34 6.24
N TYR A 295 -10.51 7.09 5.48
CA TYR A 295 -11.66 6.32 5.93
C TYR A 295 -11.97 5.18 4.97
N ASN A 296 -12.08 3.99 5.53
CA ASN A 296 -12.48 2.77 4.85
C ASN A 296 -14.01 2.67 4.85
N ILE A 297 -14.62 2.37 3.70
CA ILE A 297 -16.08 2.16 3.61
C ILE A 297 -16.40 0.72 4.05
N VAL A 298 -16.94 0.57 5.25
CA VAL A 298 -17.13 -0.71 5.92
C VAL A 298 -18.14 -1.59 5.19
N GLY A 299 -17.73 -2.80 4.80
CA GLY A 299 -18.59 -3.77 4.13
C GLY A 299 -18.81 -3.53 2.64
N PHE A 300 -17.99 -2.66 2.02
CA PHE A 300 -18.09 -2.27 0.60
C PHE A 300 -17.00 -2.90 -0.27
N GLN A 301 -16.46 -4.05 0.15
CA GLN A 301 -15.65 -4.91 -0.73
C GLN A 301 -16.39 -5.18 -2.06
N THR A 302 -15.66 -5.07 -3.18
CA THR A 302 -16.29 -5.04 -4.50
C THR A 302 -15.33 -5.52 -5.59
N ASN A 303 -15.89 -6.08 -6.67
CA ASN A 303 -15.19 -6.42 -7.91
C ASN A 303 -15.69 -5.57 -9.11
N LEU A 304 -16.33 -4.43 -8.83
CA LEU A 304 -16.71 -3.47 -9.86
C LEU A 304 -15.47 -2.84 -10.53
N LYS A 305 -15.57 -2.51 -11.83
CA LYS A 305 -14.54 -1.72 -12.52
C LYS A 305 -14.34 -0.38 -11.80
N TRP A 306 -13.12 0.18 -11.80
CA TRP A 306 -12.85 1.42 -11.07
C TRP A 306 -13.68 2.63 -11.52
N SER A 307 -13.99 2.73 -12.82
CA SER A 307 -14.91 3.75 -13.35
C SER A 307 -16.30 3.63 -12.73
N GLU A 308 -16.77 2.39 -12.56
CA GLU A 308 -18.06 2.08 -11.97
C GLU A 308 -18.06 2.31 -10.46
N GLN A 309 -16.98 1.95 -9.75
CA GLN A 309 -16.83 2.30 -8.35
C GLN A 309 -16.90 3.82 -8.15
N ARG A 310 -16.18 4.60 -8.96
CA ARG A 310 -16.24 6.08 -8.90
C ARG A 310 -17.66 6.59 -9.10
N ARG A 311 -18.39 6.05 -10.09
CA ARG A 311 -19.76 6.46 -10.42
C ARG A 311 -20.74 6.09 -9.30
N VAL A 312 -20.71 4.84 -8.84
CA VAL A 312 -21.69 4.29 -7.91
C VAL A 312 -21.44 4.76 -6.48
N LEU A 313 -20.18 4.76 -6.01
CA LEU A 313 -19.87 5.16 -4.62
C LEU A 313 -20.10 6.66 -4.38
N ARG A 314 -20.08 7.50 -5.42
CA ARG A 314 -20.45 8.93 -5.31
C ARG A 314 -21.95 9.16 -5.17
N LEU A 315 -22.78 8.13 -5.35
CA LEU A 315 -24.21 8.21 -5.01
C LEU A 315 -24.46 8.10 -3.50
N ILE A 316 -23.45 7.70 -2.71
CA ILE A 316 -23.54 7.66 -1.25
C ILE A 316 -23.68 9.11 -0.73
N PRO A 317 -24.73 9.44 0.03
CA PRO A 317 -24.88 10.78 0.60
C PRO A 317 -23.67 11.18 1.45
N GLY A 318 -23.13 12.37 1.19
CA GLY A 318 -21.90 12.84 1.81
C GLY A 318 -20.62 12.51 1.03
N LEU A 319 -20.68 11.64 0.01
CA LEU A 319 -19.52 11.24 -0.79
C LEU A 319 -19.60 11.66 -2.27
N ALA A 320 -20.53 12.56 -2.64
CA ALA A 320 -20.69 13.02 -4.01
C ALA A 320 -19.40 13.57 -4.64
N ASN A 321 -18.59 14.27 -3.83
CA ASN A 321 -17.29 14.82 -4.22
C ASN A 321 -16.12 14.05 -3.61
N ALA A 322 -16.33 12.82 -3.13
CA ALA A 322 -15.29 12.06 -2.47
C ALA A 322 -14.11 11.78 -3.41
N GLU A 323 -12.90 11.92 -2.84
CA GLU A 323 -11.64 11.55 -3.47
C GLU A 323 -11.23 10.17 -2.96
N PHE A 324 -11.19 9.20 -3.88
CA PHE A 324 -10.83 7.82 -3.59
C PHE A 324 -9.32 7.63 -3.72
N VAL A 325 -8.65 7.36 -2.60
CA VAL A 325 -7.21 7.04 -2.60
C VAL A 325 -6.93 5.59 -2.99
N ARG A 326 -7.93 4.72 -2.81
CA ARG A 326 -7.90 3.31 -3.18
C ARG A 326 -9.31 2.85 -3.54
N TYR A 327 -9.46 2.21 -4.69
CA TYR A 327 -10.67 1.49 -5.07
C TYR A 327 -10.63 0.06 -4.52
N GLY A 328 -11.81 -0.52 -4.33
CA GLY A 328 -11.95 -1.92 -3.96
C GLY A 328 -11.50 -2.86 -5.07
N MET A 329 -11.13 -4.07 -4.69
CA MET A 329 -10.67 -5.10 -5.61
C MET A 329 -10.85 -6.47 -4.95
N MET A 330 -11.20 -7.47 -5.76
CA MET A 330 -11.05 -8.86 -5.39
C MET A 330 -9.89 -9.45 -6.18
N HIS A 331 -8.96 -10.11 -5.50
CA HIS A 331 -7.93 -10.88 -6.17
C HIS A 331 -7.58 -12.13 -5.37
N ARG A 332 -7.20 -13.22 -6.06
CA ARG A 332 -6.59 -14.37 -5.41
C ARG A 332 -5.29 -13.91 -4.74
N ASN A 333 -5.24 -14.06 -3.43
CA ASN A 333 -4.09 -13.73 -2.60
C ASN A 333 -4.01 -14.77 -1.49
N THR A 334 -3.05 -15.68 -1.59
CA THR A 334 -2.80 -16.64 -0.52
C THR A 334 -2.00 -15.97 0.59
N PHE A 335 -2.63 -15.81 1.77
CA PHE A 335 -1.94 -15.33 2.96
C PHE A 335 -2.45 -16.02 4.23
N ILE A 336 -1.58 -16.14 5.22
CA ILE A 336 -1.88 -16.74 6.51
C ILE A 336 -2.41 -15.70 7.50
N ASN A 337 -3.21 -16.12 8.49
CA ASN A 337 -3.61 -15.28 9.62
C ASN A 337 -2.41 -15.00 10.53
N ALA A 338 -1.57 -14.04 10.13
CA ALA A 338 -0.35 -13.67 10.82
C ALA A 338 -0.55 -13.28 12.30
N PRO A 339 -1.67 -12.62 12.72
CA PRO A 339 -1.89 -12.34 14.13
C PRO A 339 -1.90 -13.58 15.02
N ILE A 340 -2.54 -14.64 14.53
CA ILE A 340 -2.62 -15.93 15.23
C ILE A 340 -1.31 -16.70 15.10
N LEU A 341 -0.73 -16.71 13.90
CA LEU A 341 0.27 -17.71 13.52
C LEU A 341 1.71 -17.25 13.67
N LEU A 342 1.98 -15.93 13.62
CA LEU A 342 3.33 -15.40 13.57
C LEU A 342 3.67 -14.54 14.79
N ALA A 343 4.92 -14.64 15.22
CA ALA A 343 5.55 -13.67 16.12
C ALA A 343 6.13 -12.48 15.33
N PRO A 344 6.36 -11.30 15.95
CA PRO A 344 6.97 -10.13 15.28
C PRO A 344 8.36 -10.39 14.70
N THR A 345 9.01 -11.48 15.09
CA THR A 345 10.28 -11.99 14.55
C THR A 345 10.11 -12.74 13.23
N MET A 346 8.87 -12.84 12.73
CA MET A 346 8.43 -13.62 11.57
C MET A 346 8.47 -15.15 11.77
N GLN A 347 8.71 -15.61 12.99
CA GLN A 347 8.64 -17.04 13.35
C GLN A 347 7.19 -17.50 13.44
N PHE A 348 6.95 -18.72 12.97
CA PHE A 348 5.71 -19.44 13.24
C PHE A 348 5.64 -19.82 14.72
N ARG A 349 4.55 -19.45 15.40
CA ARG A 349 4.47 -19.58 16.87
C ARG A 349 4.57 -21.02 17.36
N ALA A 350 4.05 -21.98 16.61
CA ALA A 350 4.09 -23.40 16.99
C ALA A 350 5.36 -24.13 16.50
N ARG A 351 6.23 -23.48 15.72
CA ARG A 351 7.46 -24.06 15.19
C ARG A 351 8.55 -22.99 15.06
N ALA A 352 9.45 -22.94 16.03
CA ALA A 352 10.42 -21.85 16.20
C ALA A 352 11.44 -21.74 15.04
N ASP A 353 11.70 -22.82 14.31
CA ASP A 353 12.62 -22.86 13.17
C ASP A 353 11.95 -22.60 11.82
N LEU A 354 10.63 -22.41 11.81
CA LEU A 354 9.84 -22.07 10.63
C LEU A 354 9.52 -20.57 10.63
N PHE A 355 9.79 -19.92 9.50
CA PHE A 355 9.51 -18.50 9.29
C PHE A 355 8.63 -18.30 8.05
N PHE A 356 7.85 -17.23 8.05
CA PHE A 356 7.12 -16.78 6.86
C PHE A 356 7.51 -15.34 6.53
N ALA A 357 7.61 -15.02 5.24
CA ALA A 357 7.99 -13.68 4.80
C ALA A 357 7.33 -13.29 3.47
N GLY A 358 7.32 -11.99 3.19
CA GLY A 358 6.68 -11.46 1.99
C GLY A 358 5.17 -11.50 2.05
N GLN A 359 4.53 -11.61 0.89
CA GLN A 359 3.09 -11.38 0.78
C GLN A 359 2.23 -12.43 1.49
N ILE A 360 2.74 -13.66 1.64
CA ILE A 360 2.02 -14.73 2.35
C ILE A 360 1.77 -14.38 3.83
N THR A 361 2.50 -13.43 4.42
CA THR A 361 2.25 -12.98 5.81
C THR A 361 1.20 -11.88 5.91
N GLY A 362 0.61 -11.45 4.79
CA GLY A 362 -0.26 -10.28 4.75
C GLY A 362 0.51 -8.95 4.73
N VAL A 363 1.77 -8.94 4.26
CA VAL A 363 2.46 -7.68 3.91
C VAL A 363 2.28 -7.37 2.43
N GLU A 364 2.07 -6.10 2.11
CA GLU A 364 1.92 -5.65 0.72
C GLU A 364 3.09 -4.78 0.25
N GLY A 365 3.40 -4.91 -1.04
CA GLY A 365 4.38 -4.10 -1.76
C GLY A 365 5.80 -4.66 -1.70
N TYR A 366 6.52 -4.52 -2.81
CA TYR A 366 7.85 -5.12 -3.00
C TYR A 366 8.85 -4.79 -1.88
N VAL A 367 8.86 -3.54 -1.42
CA VAL A 367 9.80 -3.10 -0.36
C VAL A 367 9.42 -3.68 1.01
N GLY A 368 8.13 -3.75 1.33
CA GLY A 368 7.66 -4.39 2.57
C GLY A 368 7.98 -5.89 2.57
N ASN A 369 7.77 -6.55 1.44
CA ASN A 369 8.05 -7.96 1.26
C ASN A 369 9.55 -8.28 1.34
N ALA A 370 10.39 -7.45 0.72
CA ALA A 370 11.85 -7.57 0.84
C ALA A 370 12.31 -7.34 2.29
N ALA A 371 11.69 -6.40 3.01
CA ALA A 371 12.03 -6.10 4.39
C ALA A 371 11.68 -7.25 5.36
N THR A 372 10.50 -7.87 5.20
CA THR A 372 10.15 -9.05 6.00
C THR A 372 10.99 -10.27 5.61
N GLY A 373 11.33 -10.42 4.33
CA GLY A 373 12.28 -11.43 3.87
C GLY A 373 13.66 -11.28 4.50
N TRP A 374 14.17 -10.05 4.57
CA TRP A 374 15.42 -9.74 5.28
C TRP A 374 15.32 -10.09 6.76
N LEU A 375 14.27 -9.67 7.46
CA LEU A 375 14.13 -9.93 8.90
C LEU A 375 14.01 -11.43 9.20
N ALA A 376 13.19 -12.16 8.44
CA ALA A 376 13.04 -13.61 8.57
C ALA A 376 14.37 -14.33 8.30
N GLY A 377 15.10 -13.94 7.24
CA GLY A 377 16.41 -14.51 6.93
C GLY A 377 17.46 -14.22 8.00
N VAL A 378 17.51 -12.99 8.53
CA VAL A 378 18.39 -12.62 9.65
C VAL A 378 18.04 -13.45 10.89
N ASN A 379 16.77 -13.60 11.22
CA ASN A 379 16.35 -14.36 12.40
C ASN A 379 16.56 -15.86 12.24
N ALA A 380 16.37 -16.43 11.05
CA ALA A 380 16.73 -17.80 10.76
C ALA A 380 18.24 -18.04 10.94
N ALA A 381 19.08 -17.13 10.43
CA ALA A 381 20.53 -17.22 10.64
C ALA A 381 20.93 -17.07 12.12
N ARG A 382 20.33 -16.11 12.85
CA ARG A 382 20.55 -15.92 14.29
C ARG A 382 20.18 -17.18 15.09
N LEU A 383 19.02 -17.78 14.79
CA LEU A 383 18.58 -19.02 15.42
C LEU A 383 19.60 -20.14 15.21
N LEU A 384 20.09 -20.32 13.98
CA LEU A 384 21.10 -21.33 13.65
C LEU A 384 22.45 -21.07 14.33
N CYS A 385 22.76 -19.82 14.68
CA CYS A 385 23.94 -19.44 15.47
C CYS A 385 23.70 -19.49 16.99
N GLY A 386 22.53 -19.93 17.46
CA GLY A 386 22.18 -19.93 18.90
C GLY A 386 21.92 -18.54 19.48
N GLU A 387 21.68 -17.54 18.63
CA GLU A 387 21.38 -16.17 19.04
C GLU A 387 19.87 -15.92 19.13
N ALA A 388 19.47 -15.01 20.02
CA ALA A 388 18.08 -14.60 20.14
C ALA A 388 17.60 -13.88 18.85
N PRO A 389 16.38 -14.16 18.35
CA PRO A 389 15.81 -13.46 17.20
C PRO A 389 15.71 -11.95 17.42
N LEU A 390 15.99 -11.19 16.37
CA LEU A 390 15.83 -9.74 16.32
C LEU A 390 14.35 -9.37 16.19
N THR A 391 13.89 -8.50 17.09
CA THR A 391 12.62 -7.77 16.94
C THR A 391 12.94 -6.30 16.69
N LEU A 392 12.44 -5.75 15.58
CA LEU A 392 12.63 -4.33 15.28
C LEU A 392 11.65 -3.46 16.08
N PRO A 393 12.06 -2.25 16.52
CA PRO A 393 11.18 -1.34 17.22
C PRO A 393 9.96 -0.95 16.36
N PRO A 394 8.75 -0.87 16.93
CA PRO A 394 7.54 -0.46 16.20
C PRO A 394 7.60 1.01 15.76
N THR A 395 8.59 1.77 16.23
CA THR A 395 8.87 3.13 15.75
C THR A 395 9.58 3.16 14.39
N THR A 396 10.12 2.02 13.94
CA THR A 396 10.65 1.82 12.58
C THR A 396 9.56 1.30 11.64
N MET A 397 9.62 1.59 10.34
CA MET A 397 8.57 1.13 9.40
C MET A 397 8.49 -0.40 9.32
N ILE A 398 9.63 -1.09 9.33
CA ILE A 398 9.67 -2.56 9.26
C ILE A 398 9.12 -3.15 10.56
N GLY A 399 9.55 -2.64 11.71
CA GLY A 399 9.03 -3.08 13.00
C GLY A 399 7.55 -2.80 13.17
N ALA A 400 7.05 -1.65 12.71
CA ALA A 400 5.63 -1.32 12.70
C ALA A 400 4.81 -2.28 11.83
N LEU A 401 5.30 -2.61 10.63
CA LEU A 401 4.63 -3.58 9.75
C LEU A 401 4.57 -4.96 10.39
N CYS A 402 5.70 -5.45 10.90
CA CYS A 402 5.77 -6.73 11.59
C CYS A 402 4.85 -6.75 12.81
N HIS A 403 4.85 -5.69 13.60
CA HIS A 403 3.97 -5.55 14.75
C HIS A 403 2.50 -5.54 14.34
N TYR A 404 2.13 -4.78 13.31
CA TYR A 404 0.75 -4.68 12.83
C TYR A 404 0.21 -6.04 12.40
N ILE A 405 0.91 -6.73 11.50
CA ILE A 405 0.42 -8.01 10.96
C ILE A 405 0.37 -9.11 12.02
N THR A 406 1.11 -9.00 13.13
CA THR A 406 1.09 -10.01 14.21
C THR A 406 0.22 -9.64 15.40
N HIS A 407 -0.39 -8.44 15.43
CA HIS A 407 -1.22 -7.97 16.53
C HIS A 407 -2.56 -7.37 16.09
N ALA A 408 -2.87 -7.37 14.78
CA ALA A 408 -4.19 -7.00 14.29
C ALA A 408 -5.26 -7.96 14.81
N GLU A 409 -6.51 -7.50 14.86
CA GLU A 409 -7.64 -8.33 15.27
C GLU A 409 -7.81 -9.51 14.30
N PRO A 410 -7.72 -10.78 14.75
CA PRO A 410 -7.65 -11.92 13.84
C PRO A 410 -8.86 -12.09 12.91
N GLY A 411 -10.06 -11.76 13.38
CA GLY A 411 -11.30 -11.90 12.61
C GLY A 411 -11.46 -10.88 11.49
N GLU A 412 -10.70 -9.78 11.54
CA GLU A 412 -10.75 -8.68 10.58
C GLU A 412 -9.40 -8.42 9.91
N PHE A 413 -8.43 -9.33 10.07
CA PHE A 413 -7.09 -9.15 9.56
C PHE A 413 -7.10 -9.02 8.03
N GLN A 414 -6.47 -7.95 7.55
CA GLN A 414 -6.27 -7.68 6.13
C GLN A 414 -4.79 -7.38 5.86
N PRO A 415 -4.29 -7.70 4.66
CA PRO A 415 -2.94 -7.35 4.28
C PRO A 415 -2.65 -5.85 4.39
N MET A 416 -1.40 -5.52 4.75
CA MET A 416 -0.97 -4.16 5.06
C MET A 416 0.28 -3.75 4.30
N LYS A 417 0.21 -2.57 3.67
CA LYS A 417 1.38 -1.89 3.08
C LYS A 417 2.00 -0.89 4.03
N ALA A 418 3.27 -0.56 3.81
CA ALA A 418 3.97 0.50 4.53
C ALA A 418 3.21 1.82 4.50
N ASN A 419 2.86 2.37 5.66
CA ASN A 419 2.20 3.66 5.79
C ASN A 419 2.51 4.30 7.16
N PHE A 420 2.43 5.63 7.28
CA PHE A 420 2.71 6.30 8.56
C PHE A 420 1.64 6.07 9.63
N GLY A 421 0.46 5.56 9.26
CA GLY A 421 -0.66 5.34 10.17
C GLY A 421 -0.50 4.16 11.11
N ILE A 422 0.44 3.25 10.84
CA ILE A 422 0.75 2.09 11.70
C ILE A 422 1.92 2.36 12.67
N LEU A 423 2.55 3.54 12.57
CA LEU A 423 3.60 3.94 13.50
C LEU A 423 2.99 4.48 14.80
N PRO A 424 3.61 4.24 15.97
CA PRO A 424 3.21 4.86 17.22
C PRO A 424 3.17 6.38 17.09
N PRO A 425 2.21 7.09 17.74
CA PRO A 425 2.08 8.54 17.61
C PRO A 425 3.35 9.29 18.06
N LEU A 426 3.49 10.54 17.60
CA LEU A 426 4.50 11.47 18.10
C LEU A 426 3.88 12.26 19.26
N GLU A 427 4.60 12.41 20.36
CA GLU A 427 4.15 13.22 21.51
C GLU A 427 3.86 14.67 21.09
N ASP A 428 4.78 15.29 20.34
CA ASP A 428 4.63 16.65 19.79
C ASP A 428 4.47 16.63 18.26
N ALA A 429 3.36 16.04 17.78
CA ALA A 429 3.12 15.90 16.36
C ALA A 429 2.97 17.27 15.66
N PRO A 430 3.81 17.60 14.64
CA PRO A 430 3.64 18.82 13.86
C PRO A 430 2.27 18.87 13.18
N ARG A 431 1.66 20.06 13.12
CA ARG A 431 0.36 20.27 12.43
C ARG A 431 0.44 20.00 10.93
N SER A 432 1.55 20.40 10.30
CA SER A 432 1.79 20.19 8.87
C SER A 432 2.05 18.71 8.56
N ARG A 433 1.29 18.14 7.62
CA ARG A 433 1.46 16.75 7.14
C ARG A 433 2.91 16.46 6.74
N ARG A 434 3.56 17.40 6.04
CA ARG A 434 4.94 17.26 5.54
C ARG A 434 5.93 17.19 6.69
N ASP A 435 5.76 18.02 7.71
CA ASP A 435 6.66 18.07 8.87
C ASP A 435 6.41 16.89 9.81
N ARG A 436 5.16 16.43 9.93
CA ARG A 436 4.80 15.21 10.65
C ARG A 436 5.42 13.96 10.02
N SER A 437 5.31 13.78 8.70
CA SER A 437 6.00 12.68 7.99
C SER A 437 7.51 12.75 8.13
N LYS A 438 8.09 13.96 8.15
CA LYS A 438 9.53 14.15 8.41
C LYS A 438 9.88 13.70 9.83
N ALA A 439 9.13 14.13 10.84
CA ALA A 439 9.38 13.78 12.24
C ALA A 439 9.31 12.26 12.46
N TYR A 440 8.31 11.58 11.88
CA TYR A 440 8.24 10.12 11.90
C TYR A 440 9.47 9.47 11.27
N SER A 441 9.89 9.94 10.09
CA SER A 441 11.08 9.42 9.42
C SER A 441 12.35 9.65 10.23
N THR A 442 12.52 10.82 10.86
CA THR A 442 13.68 11.12 11.71
C THR A 442 13.73 10.20 12.92
N ARG A 443 12.61 10.01 13.64
CA ARG A 443 12.53 9.07 14.77
C ARG A 443 12.84 7.64 14.33
N ALA A 444 12.23 7.19 13.24
CA ALA A 444 12.41 5.85 12.71
C ALA A 444 13.88 5.56 12.32
N LEU A 445 14.56 6.50 11.67
CA LEU A 445 15.95 6.33 11.27
C LEU A 445 16.89 6.30 12.49
N ARG A 446 16.67 7.19 13.47
CA ARG A 446 17.44 7.19 14.74
C ARG A 446 17.28 5.87 15.50
N ASP A 447 16.05 5.37 15.62
CA ASP A 447 15.80 4.13 16.35
C ASP A 447 16.36 2.92 15.59
N LEU A 448 16.37 2.97 14.25
CA LEU A 448 17.02 1.96 13.42
C LEU A 448 18.56 1.99 13.53
N GLU A 449 19.17 3.17 13.60
CA GLU A 449 20.61 3.32 13.84
C GLU A 449 21.04 2.65 15.15
N ASN A 450 20.25 2.79 16.22
CA ASN A 450 20.50 2.12 17.50
C ASN A 450 20.47 0.59 17.38
N VAL A 451 19.55 0.05 16.56
CA VAL A 451 19.50 -1.39 16.27
C VAL A 451 20.70 -1.82 15.45
N CYS A 452 21.07 -1.08 14.40
CA CYS A 452 22.24 -1.40 13.60
C CYS A 452 23.53 -1.38 14.45
N ALA A 453 23.63 -0.47 15.42
CA ALA A 453 24.77 -0.40 16.33
C ALA A 453 24.82 -1.58 17.32
N SER A 454 23.68 -2.16 17.69
CA SER A 454 23.63 -3.34 18.58
C SER A 454 23.85 -4.66 17.84
N LEU A 455 23.63 -4.69 16.52
CA LEU A 455 23.95 -5.79 15.62
C LEU A 455 25.46 -5.79 15.28
N VAL A 456 26.32 -5.85 16.30
CA VAL A 456 27.75 -6.12 16.07
C VAL A 456 27.88 -7.60 15.68
N PRO A 457 28.59 -7.95 14.60
CA PRO A 457 28.67 -9.34 14.16
C PRO A 457 29.37 -10.20 15.22
N THR A 458 28.67 -11.19 15.76
CA THR A 458 29.30 -12.29 16.48
C THR A 458 29.90 -13.26 15.45
N ARG A 459 31.11 -12.90 14.99
CA ARG A 459 32.03 -13.66 14.11
C ARG A 459 31.71 -13.70 12.61
#